data_AF-A0A958XT59-F1
#
_entry.id   AF-A0A958XT59-F1
#
_cell.length_a   1.000
_cell.length_b   1.000
_cell.length_c   1.000
_cell.angle_alpha   90.00
_cell.angle_beta   90.00
_cell.angle_gamma   90.00
#
_symmetry.space_group_name_H-M   'P 1'
#
loop_
_entity.id
_entity.type
_entity.pdbx_description
1 polymer ?
#
loop_
_entity_poly.entity_id
_entity_poly.type
_entity_poly.pdbx_seq_one_letter_code
_entity_poly.pdbx_strand_id
1 'polypeptide(L)' 'MFNTTDEYIATFPEEVQAILQQVRATIRAAAPGAEEAISYQIPTFKLKGNLVHFAAFKQHI' A
#
# COMPACT_ATOMS: atom_id res chain seq x y z
N MET A 1 -5.69 -13.34 5.23
CA MET A 1 -6.04 -12.01 5.75
C MET A 1 -4.73 -11.33 6.10
N PHE A 2 -4.49 -10.10 5.66
CA PHE A 2 -3.26 -9.35 5.87
C PHE A 2 -3.37 -8.45 7.09
N ASN A 3 -2.30 -8.37 7.86
CA ASN A 3 -2.17 -7.49 9.02
C ASN A 3 -1.28 -6.28 8.71
N THR A 4 -0.41 -6.40 7.69
CA THR A 4 0.54 -5.35 7.31
C THR A 4 0.59 -5.15 5.79
N THR A 5 1.04 -3.97 5.37
CA THR A 5 1.32 -3.67 3.95
C THR A 5 2.36 -4.63 3.38
N ASP A 6 3.37 -5.00 4.16
CA ASP A 6 4.45 -5.89 3.72
C ASP A 6 3.92 -7.31 3.43
N GLU A 7 3.04 -7.85 4.29
CA GLU A 7 2.37 -9.13 4.04
C GLU A 7 1.52 -9.10 2.76
N TYR A 8 0.81 -7.99 2.49
CA TYR A 8 0.03 -7.83 1.27
C TYR A 8 0.94 -7.83 0.04
N ILE A 9 1.99 -7.00 0.05
CA ILE A 9 2.93 -6.87 -1.07
C ILE A 9 3.60 -8.22 -1.37
N ALA A 10 4.02 -8.96 -0.34
CA ALA A 10 4.72 -10.25 -0.50
C ALA A 10 3.91 -11.33 -1.25
N THR A 11 2.59 -11.16 -1.41
CA THR A 11 1.74 -12.10 -2.17
C THR A 11 1.83 -11.96 -3.69
N PHE A 12 2.44 -10.89 -4.17
CA PHE A 12 2.55 -10.61 -5.61
C PHE A 12 3.91 -11.06 -6.18
N PRO A 13 4.02 -11.27 -7.51
CA PRO A 13 5.30 -11.49 -8.17
C PRO A 13 6.28 -10.32 -7.93
N GLU A 14 7.59 -10.58 -7.96
CA GLU A 14 8.63 -9.59 -7.63
C GLU A 14 8.51 -8.27 -8.41
N GLU A 15 8.13 -8.33 -9.69
CA GLU A 15 7.92 -7.14 -10.52
C GLU A 15 6.80 -6.24 -9.98
N VAL A 16 5.70 -6.83 -9.50
CA VAL A 16 4.56 -6.09 -8.93
C VAL A 16 4.91 -5.60 -7.53
N GLN A 17 5.69 -6.37 -6.75
CA GLN A 17 6.19 -5.93 -5.46
C GLN A 17 7.01 -4.65 -5.59
N ALA A 18 7.91 -4.59 -6.57
CA ALA A 18 8.72 -3.41 -6.83
C ALA A 18 7.86 -2.17 -7.10
N ILE A 19 6.81 -2.30 -7.93
CA ILE A 19 5.89 -1.20 -8.24
C ILE A 19 5.10 -0.77 -6.99
N LEU A 20 4.56 -1.71 -6.22
CA LEU A 20 3.81 -1.41 -4.99
C LEU A 20 4.69 -0.72 -3.93
N GLN A 21 5.95 -1.14 -3.79
CA GLN A 21 6.91 -0.48 -2.90
C GLN A 21 7.24 0.93 -3.39
N GLN A 22 7.33 1.16 -4.70
CA GLN A 22 7.52 2.50 -5.26
C GLN A 22 6.32 3.41 -4.97
N VAL A 23 5.09 2.91 -5.12
CA VAL A 23 3.86 3.64 -4.74
C VAL A 23 3.87 3.98 -3.24
N ARG A 24 4.15 2.99 -2.38
CA ARG A 24 4.25 3.18 -0.92
C ARG A 24 5.30 4.23 -0.55
N ALA A 25 6.48 4.17 -1.14
CA ALA A 25 7.56 5.13 -0.89
C ALA A 25 7.17 6.55 -1.34
N THR A 26 6.52 6.66 -2.50
CA THR A 26 6.02 7.95 -3.03
C THR A 26 5.00 8.58 -2.09
N ILE A 27 4.05 7.78 -1.58
CA ILE A 27 3.03 8.27 -0.63
C ILE A 27 3.69 8.71 0.68
N ARG A 28 4.61 7.93 1.24
CA ARG A 28 5.35 8.30 2.47
C ARG A 28 6.13 9.60 2.30
N ALA A 29 6.77 9.81 1.15
CA ALA A 29 7.51 11.03 0.86
C ALA A 29 6.57 12.24 0.73
N ALA A 30 5.42 12.07 0.07
CA ALA A 30 4.44 13.13 -0.11
C ALA A 30 3.65 13.48 1.17
N ALA A 31 3.46 12.49 2.07
CA ALA A 31 2.73 12.65 3.32
C ALA A 31 3.50 12.00 4.50
N PRO A 32 4.60 12.61 4.98
CA PRO A 32 5.47 12.01 6.02
C PRO A 32 4.79 11.72 7.36
N GLY A 33 3.67 12.39 7.65
CA GLY A 33 2.87 12.15 8.87
C GLY A 33 1.76 11.12 8.70
N ALA A 34 1.63 10.48 7.53
CA ALA A 34 0.59 9.50 7.29
C ALA A 34 0.97 8.14 7.91
N GLU A 35 -0.01 7.50 8.55
CA GLU A 35 0.13 6.17 9.15
C GLU A 35 -0.35 5.09 8.19
N GLU A 36 0.30 3.94 8.18
CA GLU A 36 -0.14 2.77 7.42
C GLU A 36 -1.13 1.91 8.20
N ALA A 37 -2.11 1.39 7.49
CA ALA A 37 -3.09 0.46 8.00
C ALA A 37 -3.51 -0.53 6.90
N ILE A 38 -4.13 -1.64 7.30
CA ILE A 38 -4.92 -2.48 6.41
C ILE A 38 -6.40 -2.16 6.65
N SER A 39 -7.14 -1.85 5.58
CA SER A 39 -8.59 -1.63 5.63
C SER A 39 -9.21 -2.35 4.43
N TYR A 40 -10.27 -3.13 4.66
CA TYR A 40 -10.86 -4.00 3.63
C TYR A 40 -9.84 -4.93 2.95
N GLN A 41 -8.80 -5.36 3.69
CA GLN A 41 -7.70 -6.18 3.16
C GLN A 41 -6.81 -5.47 2.14
N ILE A 42 -6.82 -4.13 2.14
CA ILE A 42 -6.06 -3.30 1.22
C ILE A 42 -5.12 -2.37 2.01
N PRO A 43 -3.85 -2.21 1.58
CA PRO A 43 -2.95 -1.18 2.09
C PRO A 43 -3.56 0.21 2.02
N THR A 44 -3.51 0.91 3.15
CA THR A 44 -4.18 2.19 3.35
C THR A 44 -3.28 3.13 4.11
N PHE A 45 -3.12 4.36 3.60
CA PHE A 45 -2.54 5.45 4.37
C PHE A 45 -3.64 6.29 5.01
N LYS A 46 -3.39 6.73 6.24
CA LYS A 46 -4.29 7.61 7.00
C LYS A 46 -3.56 8.87 7.43
N LEU A 47 -4.17 10.02 7.22
CA LEU A 47 -3.69 11.31 7.74
C LEU A 47 -4.89 12.15 8.12
N LYS A 48 -5.21 12.21 9.42
CA LYS A 48 -6.45 12.82 9.94
C LYS A 48 -7.74 12.25 9.32
N GLY A 49 -7.69 11.00 8.88
CA GLY A 49 -8.74 10.36 8.09
C GLY A 49 -8.14 9.40 7.06
N ASN A 50 -8.96 8.84 6.19
CA ASN A 50 -8.44 8.08 5.05
C ASN A 50 -7.73 9.04 4.08
N LEU A 51 -6.48 8.72 3.73
CA LEU A 51 -5.73 9.49 2.74
C LEU A 51 -5.79 8.81 1.37
N VAL A 52 -5.39 7.54 1.31
CA VAL A 52 -5.35 6.77 0.07
C VAL A 52 -5.32 5.27 0.34
N HIS A 53 -5.99 4.51 -0.52
CA HIS A 53 -5.85 3.06 -0.66
C HIS A 53 -5.06 2.76 -1.94
N PHE A 54 -4.21 1.74 -1.92
CA PHE A 54 -3.56 1.25 -3.14
C PHE A 54 -3.53 -0.28 -3.15
N ALA A 55 -3.75 -0.87 -4.33
CA ALA A 55 -3.91 -2.31 -4.50
C ALA A 55 -3.44 -2.72 -5.89
N ALA A 56 -2.93 -3.95 -6.03
CA ALA A 56 -2.63 -4.53 -7.34
C ALA A 56 -3.70 -5.56 -7.74
N PHE A 57 -4.06 -5.51 -9.02
CA PHE A 57 -4.92 -6.49 -9.69
C PHE A 57 -4.21 -7.01 -10.95
N LYS A 58 -4.84 -7.97 -11.64
CA LYS A 58 -4.21 -8.69 -12.77
C LYS A 58 -3.60 -7.80 -13.86
N GLN A 59 -4.12 -6.60 -14.08
CA GLN A 59 -3.72 -5.72 -15.19
C GLN A 59 -3.53 -4.26 -14.80
N HIS A 60 -3.70 -3.91 -13.52
CA HIS A 60 -3.59 -2.54 -13.06
C HIS A 60 -3.21 -2.48 -11.58
N ILE A 61 -2.68 -1.32 -11.21
CA ILE A 61 -2.35 -0.89 -9.85
C ILE A 61 -3.03 0.46 -9.64
#